data_AF-A0A9X6AD63-F1
#
_entry.id   AF-A0A9X6AD63-F1
#
_cell.length_a   1.000
_cell.length_b   1.000
_cell.length_c   1.000
_cell.angle_alpha   90.00
_cell.angle_beta   90.00
_cell.angle_gamma   90.00
#
_symmetry.space_group_name_H-M   'P 1'
#
loop_
_entity.id
_entity.type
_entity.pdbx_description
1 polymer ?
#
loop_
_entity_poly.entity_id
_entity_poly.type
_entity_poly.pdbx_seq_one_letter_code
_entity_poly.pdbx_strand_id
1 'polypeptide(L)'
;TYATAMITNSDNASASALWDIIGQADGLDAANKRFGLTGTSGGDGALWGLTQTTAADQLTLLQQVFGDDSALGEASRTYLQGLMGEIAADQHWGVSAAADGTRWALKNGWLARSSTGLWDINSIGRVTVDGDEYLVATLSNGNTTKAKGISLVEAAAKAAVAAFSAA
;
A
#
# COMPACT_ATOMS: atom_id res chain seq x y z
N THR A 1 17.60 7.08 -1.58
CA THR A 1 17.81 6.13 -0.47
C THR A 1 17.17 4.79 -0.84
N TYR A 2 17.36 3.72 -0.05
CA TYR A 2 16.59 2.49 -0.25
C TYR A 2 15.08 2.74 -0.19
N ALA A 3 14.61 3.58 0.75
CA ALA A 3 13.19 3.92 0.86
C ALA A 3 12.66 4.61 -0.40
N THR A 4 13.40 5.56 -0.98
CA THR A 4 13.01 6.21 -2.24
C THR A 4 12.82 5.18 -3.34
N ALA A 5 13.82 4.34 -3.62
CA ALA A 5 13.74 3.36 -4.71
C ALA A 5 12.64 2.31 -4.46
N MET A 6 12.52 1.82 -3.22
CA MET A 6 11.48 0.87 -2.82
C MET A 6 10.07 1.44 -2.99
N ILE A 7 9.82 2.67 -2.55
CA ILE A 7 8.47 3.25 -2.60
C ILE A 7 8.16 3.71 -4.03
N THR A 8 8.99 4.56 -4.64
CA THR A 8 8.65 5.22 -5.92
C THR A 8 8.73 4.29 -7.12
N ASN A 9 9.61 3.29 -7.08
CA ASN A 9 9.84 2.38 -8.21
C ASN A 9 9.48 0.92 -7.89
N SER A 10 9.12 0.60 -6.65
CA SER A 10 8.92 -0.79 -6.21
C SER A 10 10.18 -1.65 -6.33
N ASP A 11 11.36 -1.05 -6.12
CA ASP A 11 12.65 -1.74 -6.24
C ASP A 11 12.83 -2.82 -5.17
N ASN A 12 12.92 -4.08 -5.62
CA ASN A 12 13.00 -5.24 -4.74
C ASN A 12 14.35 -5.35 -4.01
N ALA A 13 15.45 -4.88 -4.61
CA ALA A 13 16.76 -4.93 -3.97
C ALA A 13 16.81 -4.00 -2.75
N SER A 14 16.25 -2.81 -2.88
CA SER A 14 16.08 -1.84 -1.80
C SER A 14 15.09 -2.33 -0.74
N ALA A 15 14.01 -3.01 -1.14
CA ALA A 15 13.09 -3.66 -0.21
C ALA A 15 13.79 -4.73 0.63
N SER A 16 14.57 -5.63 0.00
CA SER A 16 15.35 -6.65 0.70
C SER A 16 16.39 -6.04 1.65
N ALA A 17 17.07 -4.97 1.23
CA ALA A 17 18.02 -4.27 2.10
C ALA A 17 17.34 -3.69 3.35
N LEU A 18 16.17 -3.06 3.20
CA LEU A 18 15.39 -2.54 4.33
C LEU A 18 14.83 -3.67 5.20
N TRP A 19 14.39 -4.77 4.59
CA TRP A 19 13.94 -5.97 5.30
C TRP A 19 15.03 -6.55 6.20
N ASP A 20 16.25 -6.67 5.70
CA ASP A 20 17.39 -7.15 6.51
C ASP A 20 17.75 -6.14 7.60
N ILE A 21 17.72 -4.83 7.31
CA ILE A 21 18.01 -3.76 8.29
C ILE A 21 17.06 -3.81 9.49
N ILE A 22 15.77 -4.07 9.27
CA ILE A 22 14.81 -4.12 10.38
C ILE A 22 14.90 -5.41 11.20
N GLY A 23 15.68 -6.40 10.77
CA GLY A 23 15.69 -7.73 11.39
C GLY A 23 14.58 -8.64 10.88
N GLN A 24 14.15 -8.44 9.62
CA GLN A 24 13.17 -9.28 8.93
C GLN A 24 11.79 -9.28 9.60
N ALA A 25 11.16 -10.46 9.73
CA ALA A 25 9.80 -10.60 10.25
C ALA A 25 9.67 -10.05 11.67
N ASP A 26 10.65 -10.28 12.55
CA ASP A 26 10.64 -9.76 13.92
C ASP A 26 10.63 -8.23 13.96
N GLY A 27 11.37 -7.61 13.03
CA GLY A 27 11.39 -6.17 12.84
C GLY A 27 10.04 -5.61 12.40
N LEU A 28 9.41 -6.27 11.43
CA LEU A 28 8.09 -5.92 10.95
C LEU A 28 7.04 -6.11 12.07
N ASP A 29 7.11 -7.19 12.83
CA ASP A 29 6.19 -7.49 13.93
C ASP A 29 6.30 -6.46 15.06
N ALA A 30 7.52 -5.98 15.37
CA ALA A 30 7.72 -4.88 16.29
C ALA A 30 7.05 -3.58 15.80
N ALA A 31 7.13 -3.27 14.51
CA ALA A 31 6.45 -2.12 13.91
C ALA A 31 4.92 -2.32 13.89
N ASN A 32 4.45 -3.51 13.50
CA ASN A 32 3.03 -3.88 13.49
C ASN A 32 2.41 -3.70 14.88
N LYS A 33 3.09 -4.19 15.93
CA LYS A 33 2.66 -4.00 17.33
C LYS A 33 2.60 -2.53 17.72
N ARG A 34 3.59 -1.72 17.32
CA ARG A 34 3.62 -0.28 17.62
C ARG A 34 2.47 0.47 16.97
N PHE A 35 2.11 0.09 15.75
CA PHE A 35 1.06 0.74 14.96
C PHE A 35 -0.34 0.11 15.15
N GLY A 36 -0.43 -1.04 15.81
CA GLY A 36 -1.70 -1.74 16.07
C GLY A 36 -2.17 -2.65 14.92
N LEU A 37 -1.29 -3.08 14.02
CA LEU A 37 -1.62 -4.00 12.94
C LEU A 37 -1.62 -5.44 13.48
N THR A 38 -2.78 -6.06 13.58
CA THR A 38 -2.94 -7.38 14.24
C THR A 38 -3.20 -8.52 13.26
N GLY A 39 -3.56 -8.20 12.03
CA GLY A 39 -3.75 -9.15 10.93
C GLY A 39 -2.64 -9.09 9.89
N THR A 40 -1.49 -8.48 10.21
CA THR A 40 -0.33 -8.33 9.33
C THR A 40 0.85 -9.12 9.87
N SER A 41 1.44 -9.95 9.02
CA SER A 41 2.58 -10.79 9.38
C SER A 41 3.54 -10.92 8.21
N GLY A 42 4.84 -10.82 8.49
CA GLY A 42 5.89 -10.99 7.49
C GLY A 42 5.95 -12.39 6.91
N GLY A 43 6.61 -12.53 5.75
CA GLY A 43 6.98 -13.84 5.21
C GLY A 43 8.26 -14.39 5.85
N ASP A 44 8.49 -15.70 5.70
CA ASP A 44 9.64 -16.38 6.28
C ASP A 44 10.98 -15.96 5.64
N GLY A 45 12.00 -15.72 6.48
CA GLY A 45 13.36 -15.41 6.03
C GLY A 45 13.39 -14.22 5.07
N ALA A 46 13.89 -14.43 3.85
CA ALA A 46 14.00 -13.37 2.83
C ALA A 46 12.68 -13.08 2.08
N LEU A 47 11.59 -13.79 2.38
CA LEU A 47 10.34 -13.77 1.61
C LEU A 47 9.40 -12.62 2.02
N TRP A 48 9.91 -11.40 2.17
CA TRP A 48 9.09 -10.22 2.51
C TRP A 48 7.90 -10.02 1.55
N GLY A 49 8.03 -10.42 0.29
CA GLY A 49 6.96 -10.35 -0.71
C GLY A 49 5.77 -11.28 -0.44
N LEU A 50 5.88 -12.20 0.52
CA LEU A 50 4.80 -13.09 0.96
C LEU A 50 4.06 -12.58 2.21
N THR A 51 4.39 -11.38 2.69
CA THR A 51 3.68 -10.72 3.79
C THR A 51 2.17 -10.79 3.60
N GLN A 52 1.46 -11.19 4.65
CA GLN A 52 0.00 -11.24 4.71
C GLN A 52 -0.51 -10.00 5.47
N THR A 53 -1.67 -9.50 5.10
CA THR A 53 -2.29 -8.32 5.74
C THR A 53 -3.81 -8.31 5.53
N THR A 54 -4.50 -7.35 6.15
CA THR A 54 -5.93 -7.10 5.98
C THR A 54 -6.17 -5.66 5.50
N ALA A 55 -7.33 -5.42 4.88
CA ALA A 55 -7.69 -4.05 4.47
C ALA A 55 -7.79 -3.11 5.69
N ALA A 56 -8.25 -3.62 6.85
CA ALA A 56 -8.33 -2.86 8.09
C ALA A 56 -6.94 -2.42 8.58
N ASP A 57 -5.97 -3.33 8.64
CA ASP A 57 -4.60 -3.00 9.02
C ASP A 57 -3.95 -2.00 8.06
N GLN A 58 -4.23 -2.12 6.76
CA GLN A 58 -3.71 -1.16 5.78
C GLN A 58 -4.33 0.23 5.96
N LEU A 59 -5.60 0.34 6.36
CA LEU A 59 -6.19 1.62 6.75
C LEU A 59 -5.56 2.18 8.03
N THR A 60 -5.31 1.35 9.05
CA THR A 60 -4.58 1.74 10.26
C THR A 60 -3.16 2.22 9.94
N LEU A 61 -2.45 1.56 9.02
CA LEU A 61 -1.14 2.00 8.55
C LEU A 61 -1.23 3.36 7.85
N LEU A 62 -2.21 3.55 6.96
CA LEU A 62 -2.43 4.82 6.29
C LEU A 62 -2.77 5.96 7.28
N GLN A 63 -3.46 5.67 8.38
CA GLN A 63 -3.66 6.65 9.46
C GLN A 63 -2.35 7.06 10.13
N GLN A 64 -1.38 6.15 10.29
CA GLN A 64 -0.04 6.53 10.77
C GLN A 64 0.68 7.47 9.79
N VAL A 65 0.43 7.33 8.48
CA VAL A 65 1.07 8.17 7.46
C VAL A 65 0.38 9.52 7.33
N PHE A 66 -0.94 9.52 7.16
CA PHE A 66 -1.73 10.69 6.75
C PHE A 66 -2.59 11.29 7.87
N GLY A 67 -2.92 10.54 8.92
CA GLY A 67 -3.76 11.00 10.04
C GLY A 67 -2.98 11.74 11.14
N ASP A 68 -3.70 12.40 12.04
CA ASP A 68 -3.10 13.29 13.05
C ASP A 68 -2.45 12.52 14.21
N ASP A 69 -3.04 11.39 14.61
CA ASP A 69 -2.55 10.53 15.68
C ASP A 69 -1.57 9.47 15.13
N SER A 70 -0.29 9.81 15.13
CA SER A 70 0.76 8.96 14.56
C SER A 70 1.90 8.68 15.54
N ALA A 71 2.38 7.44 15.52
CA ALA A 71 3.62 7.06 16.16
C ALA A 71 4.85 7.41 15.30
N LEU A 72 4.68 7.86 14.05
CA LEU A 72 5.74 8.41 13.21
C LEU A 72 5.96 9.89 13.54
N GLY A 73 7.22 10.32 13.56
CA GLY A 73 7.54 11.75 13.63
C GLY A 73 7.12 12.49 12.37
N GLU A 74 6.83 13.79 12.49
CA GLU A 74 6.39 14.65 11.37
C GLU A 74 7.32 14.55 10.16
N ALA A 75 8.64 14.62 10.37
CA ALA A 75 9.63 14.49 9.28
C ALA A 75 9.52 13.15 8.53
N SER A 76 9.27 12.04 9.25
CA SER A 76 9.08 10.72 8.63
C SER A 76 7.78 10.66 7.84
N ARG A 77 6.70 11.27 8.35
CA ARG A 77 5.41 11.36 7.65
C ARG A 77 5.55 12.17 6.37
N THR A 78 6.09 13.39 6.45
CA THR A 78 6.33 14.26 5.28
C THR A 78 7.19 13.55 4.23
N TYR A 79 8.25 12.87 4.65
CA TYR A 79 9.08 12.10 3.74
C TYR A 79 8.30 10.99 3.03
N LEU A 80 7.57 10.15 3.77
CA LEU A 80 6.82 9.03 3.19
C LEU A 80 5.66 9.51 2.30
N GLN A 81 4.93 10.55 2.70
CA GLN A 81 3.88 11.15 1.90
C GLN A 81 4.42 11.67 0.56
N GLY A 82 5.58 12.33 0.57
CA GLY A 82 6.28 12.75 -0.65
C GLY A 82 6.60 11.57 -1.57
N LEU A 83 7.20 10.50 -1.02
CA LEU A 83 7.50 9.30 -1.82
C LEU A 83 6.24 8.65 -2.41
N MET A 84 5.14 8.56 -1.66
CA MET A 84 3.87 8.00 -2.14
C MET A 84 3.20 8.89 -3.20
N GLY A 85 3.52 10.18 -3.27
CA GLY A 85 3.10 11.10 -4.33
C GLY A 85 3.99 11.07 -5.58
N GLU A 86 5.19 10.47 -5.49
CA GLU A 86 6.20 10.44 -6.56
C GLU A 86 6.38 9.03 -7.17
N ILE A 87 5.34 8.21 -7.11
CA ILE A 87 5.32 6.87 -7.71
C ILE A 87 5.59 6.96 -9.23
N ALA A 88 6.32 5.99 -9.78
CA ALA A 88 6.61 5.89 -11.20
C ALA A 88 5.33 5.89 -12.07
N ALA A 89 5.38 6.53 -13.23
CA ALA A 89 4.20 6.79 -14.07
C ALA A 89 3.46 5.52 -14.52
N ASP A 90 4.17 4.42 -14.75
CA ASP A 90 3.60 3.12 -15.12
C ASP A 90 2.91 2.41 -13.94
N GLN A 91 3.01 2.99 -12.74
CA GLN A 91 2.38 2.52 -11.51
C GLN A 91 1.25 3.45 -11.04
N HIS A 92 0.79 4.41 -11.86
CA HIS A 92 -0.34 5.28 -11.56
C HIS A 92 -1.69 4.57 -11.81
N TRP A 93 -1.93 3.49 -11.09
CA TRP A 93 -3.16 2.69 -11.14
C TRP A 93 -3.61 2.29 -9.73
N GLY A 94 -4.82 1.74 -9.61
CA GLY A 94 -5.37 1.28 -8.34
C GLY A 94 -6.19 2.37 -7.65
N VAL A 95 -5.84 2.73 -6.41
CA VAL A 95 -6.65 3.71 -5.64
C VAL A 95 -6.72 5.08 -6.33
N SER A 96 -5.68 5.50 -7.07
CA SER A 96 -5.69 6.75 -7.83
C SER A 96 -6.81 6.83 -8.85
N ALA A 97 -7.36 5.71 -9.31
CA ALA A 97 -8.48 5.70 -10.24
C ALA A 97 -9.77 6.29 -9.63
N ALA A 98 -9.85 6.42 -8.30
CA ALA A 98 -10.94 7.07 -7.60
C ALA A 98 -10.73 8.58 -7.39
N ALA A 99 -9.52 9.11 -7.62
CA ALA A 99 -9.17 10.51 -7.31
C ALA A 99 -9.61 11.50 -8.39
N ASP A 100 -9.85 12.75 -7.98
CA ASP A 100 -9.99 13.86 -8.92
C ASP A 100 -8.62 14.31 -9.44
N GLY A 101 -8.31 13.90 -10.67
CA GLY A 101 -7.06 14.28 -11.34
C GLY A 101 -5.83 13.71 -10.65
N THR A 102 -4.93 14.58 -10.20
CA THR A 102 -3.60 14.18 -9.68
C THR A 102 -3.46 14.27 -8.16
N ARG A 103 -4.57 14.51 -7.43
CA ARG A 103 -4.56 14.62 -5.96
C ARG A 103 -4.64 13.24 -5.30
N TRP A 104 -3.54 12.51 -5.31
CA TRP A 104 -3.42 11.19 -4.69
C TRP A 104 -1.99 10.92 -4.23
N ALA A 105 -1.85 9.97 -3.30
CA ALA A 105 -0.59 9.38 -2.88
C ALA A 105 -0.83 7.89 -2.61
N LEU A 106 -0.08 6.99 -3.23
CA LEU A 106 -0.41 5.56 -3.22
C LEU A 106 0.81 4.65 -3.14
N LYS A 107 0.57 3.37 -2.85
CA LYS A 107 1.50 2.28 -3.13
C LYS A 107 0.74 1.06 -3.63
N ASN A 108 1.30 0.44 -4.65
CA ASN A 108 0.78 -0.74 -5.32
C ASN A 108 1.57 -2.01 -4.98
N GLY A 109 0.91 -3.17 -5.08
CA GLY A 109 1.52 -4.49 -4.94
C GLY A 109 0.97 -5.47 -5.98
N TRP A 110 1.85 -6.28 -6.58
CA TRP A 110 1.48 -7.31 -7.54
C TRP A 110 2.42 -8.51 -7.46
N LEU A 111 1.88 -9.71 -7.35
CA LEU A 111 2.66 -10.93 -7.30
C LEU A 111 1.92 -12.07 -8.01
N ALA A 112 2.59 -12.74 -8.93
CA ALA A 112 2.11 -14.01 -9.49
C ALA A 112 2.47 -15.15 -8.52
N ARG A 113 1.46 -15.86 -8.01
CA ARG A 113 1.65 -16.98 -7.10
C ARG A 113 2.15 -18.19 -7.88
N SER A 114 3.38 -18.64 -7.60
CA SER A 114 3.97 -19.81 -8.26
C SER A 114 3.16 -21.09 -8.07
N SER A 115 2.44 -21.22 -6.95
CA SER A 115 1.63 -22.41 -6.64
C SER A 115 0.33 -22.52 -7.43
N THR A 116 -0.20 -21.41 -7.96
CA THR A 116 -1.50 -21.39 -8.66
C THR A 116 -1.46 -20.75 -10.04
N GLY A 117 -0.42 -19.97 -10.36
CA GLY A 117 -0.34 -19.12 -11.54
C GLY A 117 -1.24 -17.88 -11.48
N LEU A 118 -1.99 -17.68 -10.39
CA LEU A 118 -2.91 -16.55 -10.21
C LEU A 118 -2.21 -15.35 -9.57
N TRP A 119 -2.82 -14.18 -9.72
CA TRP A 119 -2.26 -12.90 -9.30
C TRP A 119 -2.92 -12.34 -8.04
N ASP A 120 -2.07 -11.96 -7.11
CA ASP A 120 -2.42 -11.06 -6.00
C ASP A 120 -2.14 -9.63 -6.47
N ILE A 121 -3.14 -8.75 -6.38
CA ILE A 121 -3.07 -7.35 -6.82
C ILE A 121 -3.70 -6.47 -5.75
N ASN A 122 -2.94 -5.49 -5.27
CA ASN A 122 -3.32 -4.61 -4.18
C ASN A 122 -2.96 -3.15 -4.50
N SER A 123 -3.72 -2.22 -3.94
CA SER A 123 -3.43 -0.79 -3.97
C SER A 123 -3.96 -0.12 -2.71
N ILE A 124 -3.13 0.71 -2.07
CA ILE A 124 -3.47 1.48 -0.87
C ILE A 124 -3.02 2.92 -1.03
N GLY A 125 -3.70 3.87 -0.39
CA GLY A 125 -3.27 5.26 -0.41
C GLY A 125 -4.31 6.25 0.10
N ARG A 126 -3.99 7.53 -0.12
CA ARG A 126 -4.90 8.66 0.06
C ARG A 126 -5.31 9.21 -1.29
N VAL A 127 -6.58 9.52 -1.46
CA VAL A 127 -7.14 10.21 -2.64
C VAL A 127 -7.97 11.39 -2.21
N THR A 128 -8.05 12.41 -3.06
CA THR A 128 -8.99 13.53 -2.89
C THR A 128 -10.11 13.44 -3.91
N VAL A 129 -11.36 13.52 -3.44
CA VAL A 129 -12.58 13.56 -4.27
C VAL A 129 -13.49 14.65 -3.75
N ASP A 130 -13.93 15.55 -4.62
CA ASP A 130 -14.79 16.70 -4.30
C ASP A 130 -14.26 17.62 -3.18
N GLY A 131 -12.94 17.57 -2.94
CA GLY A 131 -12.26 18.35 -1.90
C GLY A 131 -12.03 17.59 -0.59
N ASP A 132 -12.66 16.43 -0.41
CA ASP A 132 -12.48 15.58 0.77
C ASP A 132 -11.38 14.54 0.55
N GLU A 133 -10.62 14.25 1.60
CA GLU A 133 -9.56 13.22 1.59
C GLU A 133 -10.08 11.87 2.10
N TYR A 134 -9.82 10.81 1.34
CA TYR A 134 -10.18 9.45 1.68
C TYR A 134 -8.93 8.57 1.77
N LEU A 135 -8.84 7.77 2.84
CA LEU A 135 -7.90 6.66 2.92
C LEU A 135 -8.57 5.42 2.32
N VAL A 136 -7.90 4.79 1.37
CA VAL A 136 -8.45 3.66 0.60
C VAL A 136 -7.44 2.52 0.60
N ALA A 137 -7.91 1.31 0.90
CA ALA A 137 -7.13 0.09 0.79
C ALA A 137 -7.94 -0.97 0.04
N THR A 138 -7.39 -1.48 -1.06
CA THR A 138 -7.99 -2.52 -1.90
C THR A 138 -7.03 -3.69 -2.02
N LEU A 139 -7.47 -4.87 -1.57
CA LEU A 139 -6.69 -6.09 -1.62
C LEU A 139 -7.44 -7.14 -2.45
N SER A 140 -6.75 -7.82 -3.36
CA SER A 140 -7.34 -8.88 -4.16
C SER A 140 -6.35 -10.02 -4.42
N ASN A 141 -6.86 -11.24 -4.48
CA ASN A 141 -6.09 -12.44 -4.83
C ASN A 141 -6.86 -13.29 -5.85
N GLY A 142 -6.18 -14.29 -6.42
CA GLY A 142 -6.82 -15.25 -7.33
C GLY A 142 -7.15 -14.69 -8.72
N ASN A 143 -6.57 -13.56 -9.12
CA ASN A 143 -6.84 -12.97 -10.43
C ASN A 143 -6.16 -13.75 -11.56
N THR A 144 -6.87 -14.05 -12.65
CA THR A 144 -6.30 -14.83 -13.76
C THR A 144 -5.16 -14.10 -14.50
N THR A 145 -5.12 -12.77 -14.45
CA THR A 145 -4.04 -11.95 -15.02
C THR A 145 -3.80 -10.72 -14.16
N LYS A 146 -2.59 -10.15 -14.21
CA LYS A 146 -2.25 -8.86 -13.57
C LYS A 146 -3.25 -7.76 -13.97
N ALA A 147 -3.52 -7.62 -15.27
CA ALA A 147 -4.40 -6.58 -15.79
C ALA A 147 -5.84 -6.67 -15.24
N LYS A 148 -6.40 -7.88 -15.14
CA LYS A 148 -7.73 -8.08 -14.56
C LYS A 148 -7.76 -7.72 -13.08
N GLY A 149 -6.72 -8.07 -12.33
CA GLY A 149 -6.63 -7.68 -10.92
C GLY A 149 -6.47 -6.18 -10.74
N ILE A 150 -5.73 -5.49 -11.62
CA ILE A 150 -5.66 -4.02 -11.63
C ILE A 150 -7.06 -3.43 -11.83
N SER A 151 -7.78 -3.86 -12.87
CA SER A 151 -9.15 -3.37 -13.12
C SER A 151 -10.09 -3.65 -11.95
N LEU A 152 -9.93 -4.79 -11.26
CA LEU A 152 -10.74 -5.15 -10.10
C LEU A 152 -10.48 -4.20 -8.92
N VAL A 153 -9.21 -3.94 -8.57
CA VAL A 153 -8.89 -3.03 -7.46
C VAL A 153 -9.30 -1.59 -7.76
N GLU A 154 -9.20 -1.13 -9.00
CA GLU A 154 -9.69 0.19 -9.41
C GLU A 154 -11.21 0.31 -9.30
N ALA A 155 -11.95 -0.72 -9.73
CA ALA A 155 -13.40 -0.75 -9.59
C ALA A 155 -13.82 -0.76 -8.12
N ALA A 156 -13.12 -1.54 -7.28
CA ALA A 156 -13.36 -1.58 -5.84
C ALA A 156 -13.08 -0.22 -5.17
N ALA A 157 -11.98 0.45 -5.53
CA ALA A 157 -11.63 1.76 -4.99
C ALA A 157 -12.70 2.81 -5.35
N LYS A 158 -13.12 2.86 -6.61
CA LYS A 158 -14.19 3.77 -7.07
C LYS A 158 -15.51 3.51 -6.33
N ALA A 159 -15.92 2.24 -6.22
CA ALA A 159 -17.15 1.88 -5.54
C ALA A 159 -17.10 2.23 -4.05
N ALA A 160 -15.97 1.99 -3.39
CA ALA A 160 -15.79 2.33 -1.98
C ALA A 160 -15.88 3.84 -1.75
N VAL A 161 -15.16 4.66 -2.52
CA VAL A 161 -15.18 6.13 -2.34
C VAL A 161 -16.55 6.71 -2.68
N ALA A 162 -17.19 6.26 -3.76
CA ALA A 162 -18.52 6.73 -4.15
C ALA A 162 -19.59 6.46 -3.07
N ALA A 163 -19.42 5.43 -2.24
CA ALA A 163 -20.33 5.15 -1.12
C ALA A 163 -20.23 6.18 0.02
N PHE A 164 -19.14 6.97 0.09
CA PHE A 164 -18.95 8.02 1.08
C PHE A 164 -19.11 9.43 0.49
N SER A 165 -18.78 9.65 -0.78
CA SER A 165 -18.88 10.97 -1.43
C SER A 165 -20.29 11.35 -1.90
N ALA A 166 -21.23 10.40 -1.90
CA ALA A 166 -22.63 10.64 -2.24
C ALA A 166 -23.51 11.08 -1.05
N ALA A 167 -22.91 11.44 0.09
CA ALA A 167 -23.57 11.85 1.32
C ALA A 167 -23.64 13.38 1.48
#